data_AF-A0A9E5MYQ6-F1
#
_entry.id   AF-A0A9E5MYQ6-F1
#
_cell.length_a   1.000
_cell.length_b   1.000
_cell.length_c   1.000
_cell.angle_alpha   90.00
_cell.angle_beta   90.00
_cell.angle_gamma   90.00
#
_symmetry.space_group_name_H-M   'P 1'
#
loop_
_entity.id
_entity.type
_entity.pdbx_description
1 polymer ?
#
loop_
_entity_poly.entity_id
_entity_poly.type
_entity_poly.pdbx_seq_one_letter_code
_entity_poly.pdbx_strand_id
1 'polypeptide(L)' 'MTWLDTQGHPHSESLRLIERYRPLDYDTMELQVTFDDPEIYTKVLVGNTLTLRRMPDAEIQEWVV' A
#
# COMPACT_ATOMS: atom_id res chain seq x y z
N MET A 1 -15.12 -8.85 5.46
CA MET A 1 -14.84 -8.19 4.17
C MET A 1 -15.07 -6.71 4.33
N THR A 2 -14.09 -5.92 3.91
CA THR A 2 -14.08 -4.45 4.02
C THR A 2 -13.50 -3.87 2.73
N TRP A 3 -13.42 -2.54 2.63
CA TRP A 3 -12.89 -1.85 1.47
C TRP A 3 -11.38 -1.58 1.62
N LEU A 4 -10.63 -1.90 0.57
CA LEU A 4 -9.18 -1.81 0.48
C LEU A 4 -8.75 -0.36 0.27
N ASP A 5 -9.53 0.38 -0.50
CA ASP A 5 -9.29 1.78 -0.82
C ASP A 5 -10.59 2.56 -1.01
N THR A 6 -10.45 3.86 -1.25
CA THR A 6 -11.56 4.80 -1.46
C THR A 6 -12.33 4.55 -2.75
N GLN A 7 -11.82 3.71 -3.66
CA GLN A 7 -12.51 3.30 -4.88
C GLN A 7 -13.42 2.08 -4.64
N GLY A 8 -13.43 1.53 -3.41
CA GLY A 8 -14.29 0.42 -3.05
C GLY A 8 -13.80 -0.92 -3.59
N HIS A 9 -12.50 -1.10 -3.78
CA HIS A 9 -11.97 -2.44 -4.05
C HIS A 9 -12.15 -3.32 -2.80
N PRO A 10 -12.78 -4.51 -2.90
CA PRO A 10 -12.97 -5.35 -1.73
C PRO A 10 -11.66 -6.01 -1.29
N HIS A 11 -11.57 -6.36 -0.01
CA HIS A 11 -10.59 -7.34 0.47
C HIS A 11 -11.21 -8.26 1.55
N SER A 12 -10.60 -9.43 1.70
CA SER A 12 -10.89 -10.40 2.74
C SER A 12 -10.00 -10.18 3.97
N GLU A 13 -10.29 -10.92 5.05
CA GLU A 13 -9.42 -11.01 6.23
C GLU A 13 -8.12 -11.77 5.92
N SER A 14 -8.08 -12.51 4.81
CA SER A 14 -6.93 -13.28 4.35
C SER A 14 -5.94 -12.45 3.52
N LEU A 15 -6.23 -11.17 3.27
CA LEU A 15 -5.32 -10.26 2.57
C LEU A 15 -3.96 -10.19 3.27
N ARG A 16 -2.91 -10.43 2.50
CA ARG A 16 -1.53 -10.15 2.87
C ARG A 16 -1.02 -8.97 2.06
N LEU A 17 -0.71 -7.89 2.76
CA LEU A 17 -0.03 -6.72 2.20
C LEU A 17 1.48 -6.90 2.35
N ILE A 18 2.22 -6.77 1.25
CA ILE A 18 3.68 -6.81 1.27
C ILE A 18 4.20 -5.48 0.74
N GLU A 19 4.85 -4.72 1.62
CA GLU A 19 5.46 -3.44 1.29
C GLU A 19 6.98 -3.61 1.16
N ARG A 20 7.53 -3.19 0.03
CA ARG A 20 8.97 -3.21 -0.22
C ARG A 20 9.47 -1.78 -0.38
N TYR A 21 10.23 -1.33 0.61
CA TYR A 21 10.90 -0.04 0.61
C TYR A 21 12.31 -0.16 0.04
N ARG A 22 12.67 0.74 -0.87
CA ARG A 22 14.02 0.86 -1.45
C ARG A 22 14.52 2.29 -1.31
N PRO A 23 15.44 2.57 -0.37
CA PRO A 23 16.08 3.88 -0.29
C PRO A 23 16.80 4.19 -1.61
N LEU A 24 16.63 5.39 -2.14
CA LEU A 24 17.37 5.87 -3.32
C LEU A 24 18.47 6.85 -2.90
N ASP A 25 18.11 7.82 -2.06
CA ASP A 25 19.02 8.79 -1.48
C ASP A 25 18.50 9.27 -0.11
N TYR A 26 19.07 10.37 0.41
CA TYR A 26 18.70 10.91 1.73
C TYR A 26 17.25 11.39 1.82
N ASP A 27 16.69 11.90 0.72
CA ASP A 27 15.36 12.51 0.71
C ASP A 27 14.34 11.71 -0.12
N THR A 28 14.75 10.66 -0.84
CA THR A 28 13.84 9.85 -1.67
C THR A 28 13.97 8.35 -1.43
N MET A 29 12.82 7.67 -1.47
CA MET A 29 12.72 6.21 -1.46
C MET A 29 11.63 5.76 -2.41
N GLU A 30 11.73 4.52 -2.86
CA GLU A 30 10.65 3.85 -3.58
C GLU A 30 9.87 2.93 -2.64
N LEU A 31 8.55 2.88 -2.83
CA LEU A 31 7.66 1.90 -2.24
C LEU A 31 6.99 1.10 -3.36
N GLN A 32 7.08 -0.22 -3.28
CA GLN A 32 6.24 -1.13 -4.06
C GLN A 32 5.35 -1.91 -3.12
N VAL A 33 4.05 -1.90 -3.40
CA VAL A 33 3.04 -2.61 -2.61
C VAL A 33 2.53 -3.79 -3.41
N THR A 34 2.44 -4.95 -2.77
CA THR A 34 1.86 -6.17 -3.34
C THR A 34 0.68 -6.62 -2.49
N PHE A 35 -0.41 -6.99 -3.15
CA PHE A 35 -1.64 -7.48 -2.54
C PHE A 35 -1.82 -8.96 -2.90
N ASP A 36 -1.83 -9.80 -1.88
CA ASP A 36 -2.07 -11.24 -2.00
C ASP A 36 -3.33 -11.59 -1.20
N ASP A 37 -4.45 -11.72 -1.90
CA ASP A 37 -5.75 -12.09 -1.33
C ASP A 37 -6.39 -13.15 -2.24
N PRO A 38 -6.21 -14.45 -1.95
CA PRO A 38 -6.70 -15.53 -2.80
C PRO A 38 -8.22 -15.72 -2.73
N GLU A 39 -8.91 -15.08 -1.77
CA GLU A 39 -10.36 -15.15 -1.66
C GLU A 39 -11.07 -14.13 -2.57
N ILE A 40 -10.40 -12.99 -2.86
CA ILE A 40 -10.96 -11.90 -3.66
C ILE A 40 -10.31 -11.80 -5.04
N TYR A 41 -8.99 -11.93 -5.14
CA TYR A 41 -8.25 -11.74 -6.38
C TYR A 41 -7.77 -13.06 -6.96
N THR A 42 -7.88 -13.20 -8.28
CA THR A 42 -7.48 -14.42 -9.01
C THR A 42 -5.95 -14.57 -9.14
N LYS A 43 -5.20 -13.55 -8.74
CA LYS A 43 -3.74 -13.51 -8.77
C LYS A 43 -3.22 -12.44 -7.81
N VAL A 44 -1.97 -12.57 -7.41
CA VAL A 44 -1.23 -11.53 -6.70
C VAL A 44 -1.15 -10.27 -7.56
N LEU A 45 -1.51 -9.13 -6.97
CA LEU A 45 -1.48 -7.83 -7.62
C LEU A 45 -0.26 -7.05 -7.15
N VAL A 46 0.60 -6.65 -8.09
CA VAL A 46 1.78 -5.81 -7.81
C VAL A 46 1.45 -4.39 -8.25
N GLY A 47 1.44 -3.46 -7.29
CA GLY A 47 1.23 -2.05 -7.55
C GLY A 47 2.40 -1.39 -8.27
N ASN A 48 2.14 -0.21 -8.83
CA ASN A 48 3.19 0.63 -9.38
C ASN A 48 4.19 1.03 -8.28
N THR A 49 5.44 1.22 -8.67
CA THR A 49 6.44 1.79 -7.76
C THR A 49 6.13 3.26 -7.51
N LEU A 50 5.96 3.63 -6.24
CA LEU A 50 5.74 4.99 -5.79
C LEU A 50 7.06 5.59 -5.34
N THR A 51 7.44 6.76 -5.87
CA THR A 51 8.54 7.55 -5.30
C THR A 51 7.99 8.37 -4.14
N LEU A 52 8.45 8.05 -2.94
CA LEU A 52 8.15 8.78 -1.72
C LEU A 52 9.28 9.78 -1.45
N ARG A 53 8.90 10.99 -1.05
CA ARG A 53 9.84 12.04 -0.63
C ARG A 53 9.77 12.21 0.88
N ARG A 54 10.92 12.42 1.51
CA ARG A 54 11.01 12.75 2.92
C ARG A 54 10.23 14.03 3.20
N MET A 55 9.31 13.95 4.16
CA MET A 55 8.50 15.07 4.63
C MET A 55 8.70 15.21 6.14
N PRO A 56 9.66 16.04 6.59
CA PRO A 56 10.05 16.11 8.00
C PRO A 56 8.95 16.69 8.90
N ASP A 57 8.09 17.55 8.35
CA ASP A 57 6.98 18.19 9.08
C ASP A 57 5.62 17.53 8.78
N ALA A 58 5.63 16.29 8.27
CA ALA A 58 4.38 15.57 8.01
C ALA A 58 3.71 15.13 9.32
N GLU A 59 2.41 15.41 9.42
CA GLU A 59 1.56 14.86 10.47
C GLU A 59 0.89 13.57 9.98
N ILE A 60 0.80 12.58 10.87
CA ILE A 60 0.08 11.33 10.59
C ILE A 60 -1.41 11.66 10.57
N GLN A 61 -2.07 11.39 9.44
CA GLN A 61 -3.51 11.54 9.34
C GLN A 61 -4.21 10.29 9.89
N GLU A 62 -5.16 10.49 10.80
CA GLU A 62 -6.08 9.45 11.22
C GLU A 62 -7.30 9.43 10.29
N TRP A 63 -7.61 8.26 9.75
CA TRP A 63 -8.81 8.04 8.98
C TRP A 63 -9.91 7.52 9.91
N VAL A 64 -10.98 8.29 10.09
CA VAL A 64 -12.18 7.85 10.80
C VAL A 64 -13.21 7.39 9.77
N VAL A 65 -13.51 6.09 9.78
CA VAL A 65 -14.51 5.44 8.92
C VAL A 65 -15.89 5.40 9.56
#